data_AF-A0A2T5J5Q5-F1
#
_entry.id   AF-A0A2T5J5Q5-F1
#
_cell.length_a   1.000
_cell.length_b   1.000
_cell.length_c   1.000
_cell.angle_alpha   90.00
_cell.angle_beta   90.00
_cell.angle_gamma   90.00
#
_symmetry.space_group_name_H-M   'P 1'
#
loop_
_entity.id
_entity.type
_entity.pdbx_description
1 polymer ?
#
loop_
_entity_poly.entity_id
_entity_poly.type
_entity_poly.pdbx_seq_one_letter_code
_entity_poly.pdbx_strand_id
1 'polypeptide(L)'
;MALGTTEIIFLLSSFLITVVIPSIWGYKVGAQRSIGAIVGLLLGFFLSYIGIIIVYLMPSKLNSAADELQKYKQLLDSGAITEQEYQDQKTRILG
;
A
#
# COMPACT_ATOMS: atom_id res chain seq x y z
N MET A 1 -19.24 -33.56 -22.65
CA MET A 1 -19.57 -33.62 -21.22
C MET A 1 -19.91 -32.20 -20.80
N ALA A 2 -21.17 -31.90 -20.52
CA ALA A 2 -21.56 -30.59 -19.99
C ALA A 2 -21.24 -30.57 -18.49
N LEU A 3 -20.68 -29.47 -18.00
CA LEU A 3 -20.47 -29.27 -16.56
C LEU A 3 -21.84 -29.16 -15.89
N GLY A 4 -22.04 -29.93 -14.82
CA GLY A 4 -23.22 -29.80 -13.98
C GLY A 4 -23.21 -28.47 -13.22
N THR A 5 -24.40 -28.11 -12.71
CA THR A 5 -24.59 -26.87 -11.94
C THR A 5 -23.66 -26.80 -10.72
N THR A 6 -23.43 -27.94 -10.05
CA THR A 6 -22.57 -28.03 -8.87
C THR A 6 -21.12 -27.71 -9.20
N GLU A 7 -20.59 -28.24 -10.30
CA GLU A 7 -19.22 -28.01 -10.74
C GLU A 7 -19.01 -26.54 -11.15
N ILE A 8 -19.99 -25.93 -11.80
CA ILE A 8 -19.96 -24.50 -12.15
C ILE A 8 -19.87 -23.64 -10.87
N ILE A 9 -20.66 -23.95 -9.84
CA ILE A 9 -20.62 -23.23 -8.57
C ILE A 9 -19.23 -23.34 -7.94
N PHE A 10 -18.66 -24.55 -7.86
CA PHE A 10 -17.32 -24.75 -7.30
C PHE A 10 -16.24 -23.98 -8.06
N LEU A 11 -16.29 -23.97 -9.40
CA LEU A 11 -15.34 -23.22 -10.23
C LEU A 11 -15.44 -21.71 -9.99
N LEU A 12 -16.67 -21.17 -9.95
CA LEU A 12 -16.89 -19.75 -9.67
C LEU A 12 -16.43 -19.37 -8.26
N SER A 13 -16.76 -20.18 -7.25
CA SER A 13 -16.31 -19.94 -5.86
C SER A 13 -14.79 -19.99 -5.75
N SER A 14 -14.15 -20.99 -6.37
CA SER A 14 -12.69 -21.12 -6.40
C SER A 14 -12.03 -19.90 -7.05
N PHE A 15 -12.56 -19.43 -8.18
CA PHE A 15 -12.05 -18.24 -8.87
C PHE A 15 -12.18 -16.97 -8.02
N LEU A 16 -13.33 -16.78 -7.36
CA LEU A 16 -13.53 -15.63 -6.47
C LEU A 16 -12.51 -15.62 -5.33
N ILE A 17 -12.31 -16.77 -4.67
CA ILE A 17 -11.43 -16.89 -3.50
C ILE A 17 -9.96 -16.73 -3.89
N THR A 18 -9.53 -17.37 -4.97
CA THR A 18 -8.09 -17.46 -5.31
C THR A 18 -7.59 -16.31 -6.16
N VAL A 19 -8.48 -15.62 -6.90
CA VAL A 19 -8.11 -14.54 -7.81
C VAL A 19 -8.71 -13.21 -7.38
N VAL A 20 -10.05 -13.13 -7.26
CA VAL A 20 -10.73 -11.84 -7.09
C VAL A 20 -10.46 -11.22 -5.71
N ILE A 21 -10.66 -11.99 -4.64
CA ILE A 21 -10.41 -11.54 -3.27
C ILE A 21 -8.96 -11.05 -3.08
N PRO A 22 -7.92 -11.83 -3.43
CA PRO A 22 -6.55 -11.39 -3.21
C PRO A 22 -6.15 -10.22 -4.10
N SER A 23 -6.71 -10.09 -5.31
CA SER A 23 -6.49 -8.92 -6.17
C SER A 23 -7.02 -7.63 -5.54
N ILE A 24 -8.26 -7.66 -5.03
CA ILE A 24 -8.87 -6.48 -4.39
C ILE A 24 -8.16 -6.14 -3.08
N TRP A 25 -7.79 -7.16 -2.30
CA TRP A 25 -7.04 -6.96 -1.06
C TRP A 25 -5.65 -6.38 -1.34
N GLY A 26 -4.93 -6.93 -2.32
CA GLY A 26 -3.64 -6.42 -2.79
C GLY A 26 -3.73 -4.98 -3.27
N TYR A 27 -4.78 -4.60 -4.01
CA TYR A 27 -5.00 -3.20 -4.43
C TYR A 27 -5.14 -2.26 -3.22
N LYS A 28 -6.01 -2.62 -2.26
CA LYS A 28 -6.28 -1.79 -1.08
C LYS A 28 -5.04 -1.61 -0.21
N VAL A 29 -4.31 -2.68 0.06
CA VAL A 29 -3.08 -2.61 0.88
C VAL A 29 -1.98 -1.90 0.08
N GLY A 30 -1.80 -2.23 -1.19
CA GLY A 30 -0.82 -1.60 -2.08
C GLY A 30 -1.00 -0.08 -2.20
N ALA A 31 -2.24 0.43 -2.14
CA ALA A 31 -2.51 1.86 -2.12
C ALA A 31 -1.86 2.57 -0.92
N GLN A 32 -1.74 1.88 0.22
CA GLN A 32 -1.14 2.37 1.46
C GLN A 32 0.36 2.09 1.55
N ARG A 33 0.95 1.40 0.57
CA ARG A 33 2.36 1.01 0.52
C ARG A 33 3.10 1.74 -0.59
N SER A 34 4.42 1.83 -0.45
CA SER A 34 5.29 2.54 -1.41
C SER A 34 5.12 2.06 -2.85
N ILE A 35 4.87 0.76 -3.05
CA ILE A 35 4.69 0.13 -4.37
C ILE A 35 3.45 0.59 -5.14
N GLY A 36 2.44 1.15 -4.46
CA GLY A 36 1.22 1.65 -5.09
C GLY A 36 0.14 0.60 -5.38
N ALA A 37 -1.07 1.09 -5.65
CA ALA A 37 -2.29 0.28 -5.74
C ALA A 37 -2.30 -0.67 -6.95
N ILE A 38 -1.82 -0.22 -8.11
CA ILE A 38 -1.77 -1.03 -9.33
C ILE A 38 -0.83 -2.21 -9.15
N VAL A 39 0.37 -1.98 -8.62
CA VAL A 39 1.34 -3.06 -8.35
C VAL A 39 0.79 -4.03 -7.31
N GLY A 40 0.15 -3.53 -6.25
CA GLY A 40 -0.52 -4.36 -5.26
C GLY A 40 -1.63 -5.25 -5.84
N LEU A 41 -2.42 -4.71 -6.79
CA LEU A 41 -3.43 -5.49 -7.53
C LEU A 41 -2.79 -6.60 -8.35
N LEU A 42 -1.76 -6.28 -9.14
CA LEU A 42 -1.08 -7.25 -10.00
C LEU A 42 -0.44 -8.37 -9.18
N LEU A 43 0.17 -8.04 -8.03
CA LEU A 43 0.69 -9.05 -7.11
C LEU A 43 -0.41 -9.94 -6.54
N GLY A 44 -1.54 -9.36 -6.11
CA GLY A 44 -2.70 -10.13 -5.66
C GLY A 44 -3.35 -10.99 -6.74
N PHE A 45 -3.28 -10.57 -8.01
CA PHE A 45 -3.84 -11.30 -9.14
C PHE A 45 -2.95 -12.47 -9.58
N PHE A 46 -1.65 -12.23 -9.80
CA PHE A 46 -0.74 -13.25 -10.32
C PHE A 46 -0.17 -14.18 -9.24
N LEU A 47 0.06 -13.67 -8.03
CA LEU A 47 0.66 -14.42 -6.92
C LEU A 47 -0.34 -14.73 -5.80
N SER A 48 -1.62 -14.35 -5.93
CA SER A 48 -2.67 -14.61 -4.95
C SER A 48 -2.26 -14.15 -3.53
N TYR A 49 -2.44 -15.01 -2.53
CA TYR A 49 -2.06 -14.72 -1.14
C TYR A 49 -0.56 -14.49 -0.92
N ILE A 50 0.32 -15.14 -1.71
CA ILE A 50 1.77 -14.88 -1.64
C ILE A 50 2.07 -13.44 -2.06
N GLY A 51 1.38 -12.97 -3.10
CA GLY A 51 1.46 -11.57 -3.54
C GLY A 51 1.07 -10.60 -2.43
N ILE A 52 0.01 -10.89 -1.68
CA ILE A 52 -0.40 -10.07 -0.54
C ILE A 52 0.68 -10.01 0.54
N ILE A 53 1.32 -11.14 0.88
CA ILE A 53 2.42 -11.17 1.85
C ILE A 53 3.54 -10.22 1.40
N ILE A 54 3.92 -10.26 0.13
CA ILE A 54 4.93 -9.35 -0.44
C ILE A 54 4.50 -7.88 -0.28
N VAL A 55 3.23 -7.56 -0.56
CA VAL A 55 2.70 -6.20 -0.38
C VAL A 55 2.85 -5.73 1.07
N TYR A 56 2.60 -6.60 2.05
CA TYR A 56 2.75 -6.25 3.48
C TYR A 56 4.19 -6.01 3.92
N LEU A 57 5.16 -6.63 3.25
CA LEU A 57 6.59 -6.40 3.51
C LEU A 57 7.07 -5.03 2.98
N MET A 58 6.27 -4.35 2.17
CA MET A 58 6.65 -3.04 1.62
C MET A 58 6.47 -1.92 2.66
N PRO A 59 7.34 -0.90 2.62
CA PRO A 59 7.22 0.24 3.52
C PRO A 59 5.89 0.98 3.28
N SER A 60 5.26 1.43 4.36
CA SER A 60 4.02 2.20 4.30
C SER A 60 4.25 3.60 3.77
N LYS A 61 3.27 4.14 3.04
CA LYS A 61 3.23 5.54 2.59
C LYS A 61 2.82 6.52 3.68
N LEU A 62 2.44 6.01 4.86
CA LEU A 62 2.13 6.87 5.99
C LEU A 62 3.44 7.52 6.44
N ASN A 63 3.72 8.73 5.93
CA ASN A 63 4.66 9.62 6.58
C ASN A 63 3.97 9.99 7.89
N SER A 64 4.52 9.54 9.02
CA SER A 64 4.11 10.12 10.29
C SER A 64 4.43 11.61 10.26
N ALA A 65 3.63 12.46 10.92
CA ALA A 65 4.01 13.85 11.19
C ALA A 65 5.45 13.94 11.74
N ALA A 66 5.87 12.92 12.50
CA ALA A 66 7.24 12.75 12.98
C ALA A 66 8.27 12.53 11.86
N ASP A 67 7.97 11.74 10.82
CA ASP A 67 8.87 11.49 9.70
C ASP A 67 9.04 12.73 8.81
N GLU A 68 7.96 13.51 8.63
CA GLU A 68 8.02 14.78 7.92
C GLU A 68 8.85 15.80 8.69
N LEU A 69 8.61 15.93 10.01
CA LEU A 69 9.43 16.78 10.88
C LEU A 69 10.91 16.36 10.88
N GLN A 70 11.20 15.06 10.87
CA GLN A 70 12.57 14.56 10.81
C GLN A 70 13.25 14.94 9.49
N LYS A 71 12.54 14.88 8.35
CA LYS A 71 13.07 15.37 7.06
C LYS A 71 13.32 16.88 7.10
N TYR A 72 12.41 17.67 7.65
CA TYR A 72 12.63 19.12 7.77
C TYR A 72 13.81 19.43 8.69
N LYS A 73 14.01 18.68 9.77
CA LYS A 73 15.19 18.82 10.62
C LYS A 73 16.48 18.48 9.88
N GLN A 74 16.48 17.41 9.07
CA GLN A 74 17.64 17.07 8.22
C GLN A 74 17.96 18.15 7.19
N LEU A 75 16.94 18.82 6.63
CA LEU A 75 17.12 19.94 5.69
C LEU A 75 17.66 21.20 6.39
N LEU A 76 17.29 21.42 7.65
CA LEU A 76 17.83 22.49 8.48
C LEU A 76 19.30 22.21 8.83
N ASP A 77 19.60 20.99 9.26
CA ASP A 77 20.96 20.55 9.62
C ASP A 77 21.90 20.58 8.40
N SER A 78 21.37 20.37 7.18
CA SER A 78 22.14 20.51 5.93
C SER A 78 22.24 21.95 5.42
N GLY A 79 21.60 22.91 6.10
CA GLY A 79 21.57 24.32 5.72
C GLY A 79 20.72 24.62 4.47
N ALA A 80 19.90 23.66 4.01
CA ALA A 80 19.03 23.82 2.84
C ALA A 80 17.81 24.70 3.12
N ILE A 81 17.41 24.81 4.40
CA ILE A 81 16.34 25.69 4.88
C ILE A 81 16.80 26.48 6.12
N THR A 82 16.07 27.54 6.44
CA THR A 82 16.31 28.36 7.63
C THR A 82 15.50 27.89 8.84
N GLU A 83 15.92 28.28 10.05
CA GLU A 83 15.21 27.96 11.30
C GLU A 83 13.76 28.48 11.28
N GLN A 84 13.53 29.64 10.65
CA GLN A 84 12.21 30.25 10.57
C GLN A 84 11.25 29.40 9.71
N GLU A 85 11.72 28.92 8.56
CA GLU A 85 10.95 28.02 7.69
C GLU A 85 10.68 26.66 8.35
N TYR A 86 11.64 26.17 9.16
CA TYR A 86 11.46 24.96 9.94
C TYR A 86 10.34 25.12 10.99
N GLN A 87 10.32 26.22 11.74
CA GLN A 87 9.28 26.47 12.75
C GLN A 87 7.89 26.67 12.13
N ASP A 88 7.82 27.32 10.97
CA ASP A 88 6.56 27.50 10.22
C ASP A 88 5.98 26.15 9.76
N GLN A 89 6.83 25.26 9.21
CA GLN A 89 6.43 23.90 8.82
C GLN A 89 6.08 23.04 10.04
N LYS A 90 6.84 23.15 11.12
CA LYS A 90 6.59 22.44 12.36
C LYS A 90 5.22 22.78 12.94
N THR A 91 4.86 24.06 12.93
CA THR A 91 3.55 24.54 13.39
C THR A 91 2.41 24.08 12.48
N ARG A 92 2.64 23.99 11.16
CA ARG A 92 1.65 23.41 10.22
C ARG A 92 1.40 21.93 10.43
N ILE A 93 2.45 21.16 10.75
CA ILE A 93 2.37 19.70 10.88
C ILE A 93 1.83 19.27 12.25
N LEU A 94 2.13 20.03 13.32
CA LEU A 94 1.72 19.73 14.70
C LEU A 94 0.46 20.47 15.17
N GLY A 95 -0.12 21.33 14.32
CA GLY A 95 -1.24 22.25 14.58
C GLY A 95 -2.10 21.98 15.80
#